data_AF-A0AA37GW71-F1
#
_entry.id   AF-A0AA37GW71-F1
#
_cell.length_a   1.000
_cell.length_b   1.000
_cell.length_c   1.000
_cell.angle_alpha   90.00
_cell.angle_beta   90.00
_cell.angle_gamma   90.00
#
_symmetry.space_group_name_H-M   'P 1'
#
loop_
_entity.id
_entity.type
_entity.pdbx_description
1 polymer ?
#
loop_
_entity_poly.entity_id
_entity_poly.type
_entity_poly.pdbx_seq_one_letter_code
_entity_poly.pdbx_strand_id
1 'polypeptide(L)'
;MKLGNDKSTPLASAMPDSIVDTKHWWRSKNLRTLNLLLIFPMLSIFTQGFDGSMMNGLQSVENWRGYFGEPKGATLGLFNAAYPIGGLCAIPFISIISDTFGRRAGLACGATLCILGATLQAAAQSLAMFVVARGVLGCGTVFLGSSGAPLITEIAHPAHRATATALFNTSYSLGAIVAAWTTFGTFRIESTASWRIPSALQGLPSVIQLLGLLFVPESPRWLASKDRNEEALAFLAKYHAEGNEHDELVQFEYEEIRSALAYERTIDRGSWLQNYLELVRTPGNRKRMFILLWTSCIAQMSGNAFVSYYLAPVLSSVGLTSSLEQTLINATQQVLSWISAMYFATLPEKLGRKTLFLSSLAAIFICLVSITAGSAVFAKDSSNKAAGGL
;
A
#
# COMPACT_ATOMS: atom_id res chain seq x y z
N MET A 1 27.60 -37.59 -16.66
CA MET A 1 26.76 -36.78 -17.56
C MET A 1 25.93 -35.86 -16.69
N LYS A 2 26.44 -34.64 -16.41
CA LYS A 2 25.81 -33.65 -15.53
C LYS A 2 24.74 -32.91 -16.33
N LEU A 3 23.47 -33.12 -16.00
CA LEU A 3 22.35 -32.31 -16.49
C LEU A 3 22.41 -30.96 -15.77
N GLY A 4 22.69 -29.91 -16.54
CA GLY A 4 22.71 -28.54 -16.06
C GLY A 4 21.30 -28.09 -15.66
N ASN A 5 21.22 -27.54 -14.45
CA ASN A 5 20.08 -26.77 -13.96
C ASN A 5 19.97 -25.49 -14.79
N ASP A 6 19.10 -25.49 -15.80
CA ASP A 6 18.56 -24.26 -16.36
C ASP A 6 17.08 -24.19 -15.99
N LYS A 7 16.82 -23.61 -14.80
CA LYS A 7 15.47 -23.28 -14.33
C LYS A 7 15.24 -21.79 -14.62
N SER A 8 15.22 -21.42 -15.89
CA SER A 8 14.48 -20.24 -16.32
C SER A 8 12.99 -20.59 -16.30
N THR A 9 12.24 -19.82 -15.54
CA THR A 9 10.78 -19.85 -15.36
C THR A 9 10.01 -20.12 -16.67
N PRO A 10 8.99 -21.00 -16.69
CA PRO A 10 8.21 -21.31 -17.92
C PRO A 10 7.37 -20.14 -18.48
N LEU A 11 7.36 -18.97 -17.80
CA LEU A 11 6.76 -17.73 -18.30
C LEU A 11 7.75 -16.83 -19.06
N ALA A 12 9.06 -17.02 -18.86
CA ALA A 12 10.07 -16.25 -19.59
C ALA A 12 10.27 -16.76 -21.03
N SER A 13 9.90 -18.01 -21.31
CA SER A 13 10.05 -18.66 -22.62
C SER A 13 8.89 -18.41 -23.60
N ALA A 14 7.92 -17.55 -23.25
CA ALA A 14 6.74 -17.26 -24.08
C ALA A 14 6.65 -15.78 -24.52
N MET A 15 7.55 -14.92 -24.05
CA MET A 15 7.61 -13.52 -24.49
C MET A 15 8.55 -13.44 -25.71
N PRO A 16 8.16 -12.74 -26.79
CA PRO A 16 9.05 -12.50 -27.92
C PRO A 16 10.34 -11.82 -27.48
N ASP A 17 11.45 -12.14 -28.14
CA ASP A 17 12.73 -11.49 -27.87
C ASP A 17 12.63 -10.00 -28.27
N SER A 18 12.65 -9.13 -27.27
CA SER A 18 12.70 -7.67 -27.49
C SER A 18 14.08 -7.24 -27.98
N ILE A 19 14.12 -6.21 -28.81
CA ILE A 19 15.35 -5.54 -29.25
C ILE A 19 16.09 -4.90 -28.06
N VAL A 20 15.41 -4.64 -26.93
CA VAL A 20 15.96 -3.97 -25.76
C VAL A 20 16.57 -4.98 -24.79
N ASP A 21 17.87 -4.81 -24.50
CA ASP A 21 18.54 -5.58 -23.44
C ASP A 21 17.99 -5.20 -22.05
N THR A 22 17.02 -5.98 -21.58
CA THR A 22 16.38 -5.83 -20.27
C THR A 22 17.33 -6.08 -19.08
N LYS A 23 18.48 -6.73 -19.28
CA LYS A 23 19.48 -6.94 -18.21
C LYS A 23 20.26 -5.67 -17.90
N HIS A 24 20.57 -4.86 -18.91
CA HIS A 24 21.28 -3.58 -18.76
C HIS A 24 20.34 -2.38 -19.00
N TRP A 25 19.14 -2.44 -18.41
CA TRP A 25 18.07 -1.45 -18.59
C TRP A 25 18.51 0.01 -18.35
N TRP A 26 19.56 0.24 -17.57
CA TRP A 26 20.13 1.58 -17.31
C TRP A 26 20.80 2.23 -18.54
N ARG A 27 21.11 1.45 -19.58
CA ARG A 27 21.67 1.95 -20.86
C ARG A 27 20.58 2.50 -21.78
N SER A 28 19.37 1.97 -21.68
CA SER A 28 18.22 2.35 -22.50
C SER A 28 17.56 3.63 -21.94
N LYS A 29 17.51 4.69 -22.73
CA LYS A 29 17.12 6.03 -22.26
C LYS A 29 15.66 6.07 -21.84
N ASN A 30 14.76 5.48 -22.63
CA ASN A 30 13.33 5.49 -22.35
C ASN A 30 12.99 4.52 -21.21
N LEU A 31 13.62 3.34 -21.15
CA LEU A 31 13.40 2.37 -20.07
C LEU A 31 13.91 2.91 -18.71
N ARG A 32 15.05 3.60 -18.68
CA ARG A 32 15.54 4.29 -17.48
C ARG A 32 14.59 5.39 -17.04
N THR A 33 14.07 6.18 -17.99
CA THR A 33 13.11 7.25 -17.68
C THR A 33 11.82 6.66 -17.10
N LEU A 34 11.31 5.57 -17.67
CA LEU A 34 10.15 4.84 -17.16
C LEU A 34 10.35 4.40 -15.71
N ASN A 35 11.47 3.71 -15.43
CA ASN A 35 11.77 3.20 -14.08
C ASN A 35 11.88 4.33 -13.04
N LEU A 36 12.43 5.50 -13.41
CA LEU A 36 12.45 6.67 -12.54
C LEU A 36 11.06 7.27 -12.34
N LEU A 37 10.22 7.29 -13.38
CA LEU A 37 8.84 7.77 -13.29
C LEU A 37 7.97 6.85 -12.42
N LEU A 38 8.25 5.56 -12.35
CA LEU A 38 7.54 4.60 -11.48
C LEU A 38 7.72 4.89 -9.98
N ILE A 39 8.71 5.69 -9.58
CA ILE A 39 8.89 6.11 -8.18
C ILE A 39 7.69 6.94 -7.70
N PHE A 40 7.10 7.78 -8.57
CA PHE A 40 5.97 8.63 -8.20
C PHE A 40 4.69 7.86 -7.83
N PRO A 41 4.22 6.88 -8.62
CA PRO A 41 3.09 6.05 -8.20
C PRO A 41 3.45 5.15 -7.00
N MET A 42 4.73 4.81 -6.76
CA MET A 42 5.15 4.12 -5.53
C MET A 42 4.98 4.98 -4.26
N LEU A 43 4.95 6.31 -4.37
CA LEU A 43 4.66 7.19 -3.23
C LEU A 43 3.23 7.02 -2.69
N SER A 44 2.32 6.43 -3.46
CA SER A 44 0.93 6.14 -3.04
C SER A 44 0.89 5.29 -1.78
N ILE A 45 1.58 4.15 -1.82
CA ILE A 45 1.58 3.17 -0.73
C ILE A 45 2.57 3.58 0.37
N PHE A 46 3.61 4.34 0.03
CA PHE A 46 4.44 5.03 1.01
C PHE A 46 3.61 5.96 1.90
N THR A 47 2.74 6.79 1.30
CA THR A 47 1.83 7.68 2.04
C THR A 47 0.92 6.87 2.96
N GLN A 48 0.34 5.77 2.46
CA GLN A 48 -0.48 4.87 3.28
C GLN A 48 0.29 4.28 4.47
N GLY A 49 1.55 3.91 4.28
CA GLY A 49 2.42 3.41 5.35
C GLY A 49 2.77 4.49 6.38
N PHE A 50 3.02 5.71 5.92
CA PHE A 50 3.25 6.87 6.78
C PHE A 50 2.03 7.13 7.67
N ASP A 51 0.85 7.26 7.07
CA ASP A 51 -0.42 7.58 7.76
C ASP A 51 -0.86 6.48 8.75
N GLY A 52 -0.54 5.22 8.42
CA GLY A 52 -0.79 4.06 9.26
C GLY A 52 0.09 4.05 10.51
N SER A 53 1.39 4.28 10.35
CA SER A 53 2.36 4.22 11.46
C SER A 53 2.34 5.48 12.34
N MET A 54 2.09 6.65 11.74
CA MET A 54 2.14 7.93 12.44
C MET A 54 1.17 7.99 13.62
N MET A 55 -0.03 7.40 13.50
CA MET A 55 -1.03 7.44 14.57
C MET A 55 -0.54 6.77 15.87
N ASN A 56 0.22 5.68 15.76
CA ASN A 56 0.81 5.06 16.94
C ASN A 56 1.96 5.90 17.51
N GLY A 57 2.76 6.53 16.66
CA GLY A 57 3.76 7.50 17.09
C GLY A 57 3.16 8.71 17.82
N LEU A 58 2.06 9.27 17.32
CA LEU A 58 1.41 10.41 17.98
C LEU A 58 0.84 10.06 19.35
N GLN A 59 0.37 8.82 19.53
CA GLN A 59 -0.13 8.34 20.82
C GLN A 59 0.96 8.20 21.89
N SER A 60 2.24 8.04 21.53
CA SER A 60 3.35 8.00 22.50
C SER A 60 3.81 9.40 22.93
N VAL A 61 3.38 10.47 22.25
CA VAL A 61 3.77 11.85 22.57
C VAL A 61 2.85 12.46 23.63
N GLU A 62 3.42 12.85 24.78
CA GLU A 62 2.66 13.42 25.90
C GLU A 62 1.90 14.70 25.53
N ASN A 63 2.52 15.58 24.74
CA ASN A 63 1.91 16.83 24.28
C ASN A 63 0.66 16.61 23.41
N TRP A 64 0.62 15.52 22.63
CA TRP A 64 -0.58 15.17 21.85
C TRP A 64 -1.68 14.66 22.78
N ARG A 65 -1.34 13.80 23.74
CA ARG A 65 -2.28 13.27 24.74
C ARG A 65 -2.87 14.40 25.60
N GLY A 66 -2.05 15.33 26.08
CA GLY A 66 -2.47 16.46 26.88
C GLY A 66 -3.39 17.43 26.11
N TYR A 67 -3.09 17.70 24.84
CA TYR A 67 -3.89 18.61 24.02
C TYR A 67 -5.31 18.08 23.73
N PHE A 68 -5.46 16.77 23.51
CA PHE A 68 -6.75 16.13 23.25
C PHE A 68 -7.44 15.58 24.51
N GLY A 69 -6.92 15.90 25.71
CA GLY A 69 -7.54 15.51 26.98
C GLY A 69 -7.48 14.01 27.30
N GLU A 70 -6.37 13.36 26.95
CA GLU A 70 -6.12 11.91 27.11
C GLU A 70 -7.22 11.02 26.53
N PRO A 71 -7.34 10.91 25.20
CA PRO A 71 -8.37 10.07 24.59
C PRO A 71 -8.21 8.60 25.02
N LYS A 72 -9.16 8.10 25.80
CA LYS A 72 -9.22 6.71 26.29
C LYS A 72 -10.44 5.97 25.72
N GLY A 73 -10.34 4.66 25.55
CA GLY A 73 -11.44 3.79 25.18
C GLY A 73 -12.11 4.16 23.84
N ALA A 74 -13.40 4.48 23.87
CA ALA A 74 -14.22 4.73 22.68
C ALA A 74 -13.70 5.88 21.81
N THR A 75 -13.18 6.95 22.42
CA THR A 75 -12.66 8.10 21.68
C THR A 75 -11.41 7.73 20.88
N LEU A 76 -10.48 6.97 21.49
CA LEU A 76 -9.28 6.47 20.81
C LEU A 76 -9.63 5.49 19.69
N GLY A 77 -10.62 4.62 19.95
CA GLY A 77 -11.20 3.75 18.93
C GLY A 77 -11.75 4.54 17.74
N LEU A 78 -12.46 5.64 17.99
CA LEU A 78 -12.99 6.51 16.93
C LEU A 78 -11.88 7.18 16.11
N PHE A 79 -10.79 7.65 16.74
CA PHE A 79 -9.63 8.21 16.02
C PHE A 79 -9.03 7.21 15.03
N ASN A 80 -8.85 5.97 15.47
CA ASN A 80 -8.27 4.91 14.66
C ASN A 80 -9.25 4.39 13.61
N ALA A 81 -10.55 4.35 13.91
CA ALA A 81 -11.60 3.88 13.00
C ALA A 81 -11.99 4.92 11.94
N ALA A 82 -11.80 6.22 12.20
CA ALA A 82 -12.16 7.28 11.25
C ALA A 82 -11.43 7.13 9.91
N TYR A 83 -10.17 6.70 9.94
CA TYR A 83 -9.35 6.46 8.75
C TYR A 83 -9.93 5.35 7.84
N PRO A 84 -10.14 4.10 8.30
CA PRO A 84 -10.77 3.08 7.47
C PRO A 84 -12.23 3.38 7.11
N ILE A 85 -12.99 4.08 7.97
CA ILE A 85 -14.35 4.52 7.64
C ILE A 85 -14.35 5.48 6.44
N GLY A 86 -13.44 6.46 6.44
CA GLY A 86 -13.25 7.34 5.28
C GLY A 86 -12.91 6.55 4.02
N GLY A 87 -12.01 5.57 4.15
CA GLY A 87 -11.66 4.66 3.06
C GLY A 87 -12.87 3.91 2.48
N LEU A 88 -13.77 3.40 3.33
CA LEU A 88 -15.00 2.73 2.89
C LEU A 88 -15.93 3.66 2.11
N CYS A 89 -16.04 4.93 2.53
CA CYS A 89 -16.85 5.93 1.82
C CYS A 89 -16.31 6.24 0.42
N ALA A 90 -15.00 6.11 0.19
CA ALA A 90 -14.38 6.38 -1.10
C ALA A 90 -14.59 5.26 -2.14
N ILE A 91 -14.75 4.01 -1.72
CA ILE A 91 -14.84 2.81 -2.60
C ILE A 91 -15.75 2.99 -3.83
N PRO A 92 -17.03 3.42 -3.71
CA PRO A 92 -17.92 3.51 -4.88
C PRO A 92 -17.48 4.56 -5.89
N PHE A 93 -16.72 5.58 -5.47
CA PHE A 93 -16.26 6.66 -6.33
C PHE A 93 -14.96 6.31 -7.07
N ILE A 94 -14.18 5.34 -6.57
CA ILE A 94 -12.90 4.93 -7.15
C ILE A 94 -13.06 4.38 -8.55
N SER A 95 -13.97 3.43 -8.74
CA SER A 95 -14.22 2.82 -10.06
C SER A 95 -14.69 3.87 -11.06
N ILE A 96 -15.63 4.73 -10.66
CA ILE A 96 -16.15 5.79 -11.52
C ILE A 96 -15.02 6.68 -11.99
N ILE A 97 -14.21 7.23 -11.09
CA ILE A 97 -13.14 8.18 -11.44
C ILE A 97 -12.01 7.50 -12.23
N SER A 98 -11.53 6.34 -11.76
CA SER A 98 -10.40 5.65 -12.38
C SER A 98 -10.71 5.09 -13.77
N ASP A 99 -11.96 4.73 -14.05
CA ASP A 99 -12.38 4.22 -15.36
C ASP A 99 -12.79 5.34 -16.32
N THR A 100 -13.37 6.44 -15.81
CA THR A 100 -13.75 7.58 -16.66
C THR A 100 -12.59 8.50 -17.00
N PHE A 101 -11.81 8.94 -16.01
CA PHE A 101 -10.76 9.96 -16.18
C PHE A 101 -9.34 9.39 -16.26
N GLY A 102 -9.18 8.08 -16.04
CA GLY A 102 -7.89 7.42 -16.09
C GLY A 102 -7.24 7.23 -14.72
N ARG A 103 -6.17 6.45 -14.70
CA ARG A 103 -5.50 6.05 -13.46
C ARG A 103 -4.70 7.22 -12.90
N ARG A 104 -4.15 8.08 -13.78
CA ARG A 104 -3.48 9.31 -13.38
C ARG A 104 -4.44 10.25 -12.66
N ALA A 105 -5.64 10.47 -13.18
CA ALA A 105 -6.63 11.33 -12.53
C ALA A 105 -7.05 10.79 -11.14
N GLY A 106 -7.19 9.47 -11.01
CA GLY A 106 -7.42 8.81 -9.71
C GLY A 106 -6.31 9.09 -8.70
N LEU A 107 -5.04 8.99 -9.11
CA LEU A 107 -3.90 9.34 -8.27
C LEU A 107 -3.86 10.84 -7.91
N ALA A 108 -4.18 11.74 -8.85
CA ALA A 108 -4.23 13.18 -8.59
C ALA A 108 -5.32 13.53 -7.56
N CYS A 109 -6.50 12.92 -7.69
CA CYS A 109 -7.61 13.08 -6.76
C CYS A 109 -7.22 12.60 -5.36
N GLY A 110 -6.67 11.38 -5.26
CA GLY A 110 -6.20 10.81 -4.00
C GLY A 110 -5.13 11.66 -3.33
N ALA A 111 -4.11 12.09 -4.07
CA ALA A 111 -3.04 12.95 -3.55
C ALA A 111 -3.57 14.29 -3.06
N THR A 112 -4.52 14.91 -3.78
CA THR A 112 -5.13 16.18 -3.37
C THR A 112 -5.92 16.02 -2.07
N LEU A 113 -6.72 14.95 -1.94
CA LEU A 113 -7.43 14.63 -0.70
C LEU A 113 -6.46 14.38 0.46
N CYS A 114 -5.34 13.68 0.23
CA CYS A 114 -4.33 13.47 1.26
C CYS A 114 -3.68 14.78 1.71
N ILE A 115 -3.37 15.70 0.79
CA ILE A 115 -2.82 17.04 1.13
C ILE A 115 -3.81 17.84 1.97
N LEU A 116 -5.09 17.83 1.59
CA LEU A 116 -6.16 18.49 2.34
C LEU A 116 -6.32 17.90 3.74
N GLY A 117 -6.38 16.57 3.83
CA GLY A 117 -6.45 15.85 5.09
C GLY A 117 -5.24 16.12 5.99
N ALA A 118 -4.03 16.14 5.43
CA ALA A 118 -2.80 16.42 6.16
C ALA A 118 -2.77 17.85 6.70
N THR A 119 -3.17 18.82 5.87
CA THR A 119 -3.25 20.24 6.25
C THR A 119 -4.30 20.44 7.35
N LEU A 120 -5.47 19.81 7.22
CA LEU A 120 -6.54 19.87 8.22
C LEU A 120 -6.10 19.22 9.54
N GLN A 121 -5.37 18.11 9.47
CA GLN A 121 -4.85 17.44 10.65
C GLN A 121 -3.77 18.27 11.35
N ALA A 122 -2.82 18.84 10.61
CA ALA A 122 -1.79 19.71 11.17
C ALA A 122 -2.36 21.00 11.78
N ALA A 123 -3.44 21.53 11.20
CA ALA A 123 -4.16 22.70 11.69
C ALA A 123 -5.22 22.38 12.75
N ALA A 124 -5.34 21.12 13.20
CA ALA A 124 -6.43 20.71 14.08
C ALA A 124 -6.41 21.50 15.41
N GLN A 125 -7.57 22.08 15.74
CA GLN A 125 -7.82 22.79 17.00
C GLN A 125 -8.84 22.08 17.90
N SER A 126 -9.59 21.13 17.34
CA SER A 126 -10.60 20.35 18.05
C SER A 126 -10.49 18.88 17.71
N LEU A 127 -11.03 18.05 18.59
CA LEU A 127 -11.08 16.60 18.40
C LEU A 127 -11.87 16.23 17.13
N ALA A 128 -13.01 16.88 16.91
CA ALA A 128 -13.84 16.65 15.73
C ALA A 128 -13.09 16.98 14.43
N MET A 129 -12.34 18.08 14.41
CA MET A 129 -11.54 18.47 13.24
C MET A 129 -10.47 17.43 12.92
N PHE A 130 -9.83 16.85 13.93
CA PHE A 130 -8.85 15.79 13.74
C PHE A 130 -9.48 14.49 13.22
N VAL A 131 -10.65 14.10 13.75
CA VAL A 131 -11.40 12.91 13.27
C VAL A 131 -11.84 13.08 11.81
N VAL A 132 -12.36 14.26 11.45
CA VAL A 132 -12.71 14.58 10.06
C VAL A 132 -11.49 14.54 9.15
N ALA A 133 -10.35 15.10 9.59
CA ALA A 133 -9.10 15.04 8.83
C ALA A 133 -8.64 13.60 8.57
N ARG A 134 -8.77 12.71 9.56
CA ARG A 134 -8.46 11.28 9.40
C ARG A 134 -9.40 10.59 8.42
N GLY A 135 -10.69 10.94 8.42
CA GLY A 135 -11.64 10.47 7.42
C GLY A 135 -11.24 10.89 6.01
N VAL A 136 -10.87 12.16 5.81
CA VAL A 136 -10.43 12.70 4.51
C VAL A 136 -9.14 12.03 4.04
N LEU A 137 -8.15 11.85 4.92
CA LEU A 137 -6.93 11.08 4.63
C LEU A 137 -7.27 9.66 4.22
N GLY A 138 -8.17 8.99 4.95
CA GLY A 138 -8.65 7.65 4.63
C GLY A 138 -9.27 7.55 3.23
N CYS A 139 -10.08 8.55 2.83
CA CYS A 139 -10.59 8.62 1.48
C CYS A 139 -9.44 8.70 0.46
N GLY A 140 -8.50 9.63 0.65
CA GLY A 140 -7.40 9.87 -0.27
C GLY A 140 -6.47 8.67 -0.44
N THR A 141 -6.11 7.99 0.65
CA THR A 141 -5.17 6.85 0.60
C THR A 141 -5.75 5.63 -0.09
N VAL A 142 -7.07 5.40 -0.01
CA VAL A 142 -7.71 4.31 -0.78
C VAL A 142 -7.72 4.64 -2.27
N PHE A 143 -7.99 5.89 -2.67
CA PHE A 143 -7.82 6.31 -4.07
C PHE A 143 -6.38 6.08 -4.58
N LEU A 144 -5.39 6.50 -3.79
CA LEU A 144 -3.98 6.31 -4.10
C LEU A 144 -3.61 4.83 -4.27
N GLY A 145 -4.03 3.98 -3.33
CA GLY A 145 -3.75 2.54 -3.37
C GLY A 145 -4.43 1.82 -4.55
N SER A 146 -5.69 2.14 -4.80
CA SER A 146 -6.49 1.50 -5.84
C SER A 146 -6.10 1.91 -7.26
N SER A 147 -5.65 3.14 -7.49
CA SER A 147 -5.18 3.57 -8.82
C SER A 147 -3.67 3.34 -9.01
N GLY A 148 -2.87 3.37 -7.95
CA GLY A 148 -1.41 3.26 -8.01
C GLY A 148 -0.90 1.88 -8.39
N ALA A 149 -1.45 0.81 -7.78
CA ALA A 149 -1.02 -0.55 -8.08
C ALA A 149 -1.32 -0.97 -9.55
N PRO A 150 -2.54 -0.75 -10.09
CA PRO A 150 -2.82 -1.03 -11.50
C PRO A 150 -1.93 -0.22 -12.44
N LEU A 151 -1.72 1.08 -12.16
CA LEU A 151 -0.89 1.94 -13.01
C LEU A 151 0.54 1.40 -13.15
N ILE A 152 1.17 0.98 -12.05
CA ILE A 152 2.51 0.38 -12.08
C ILE A 152 2.50 -0.92 -12.88
N THR A 153 1.50 -1.78 -12.69
CA THR A 153 1.42 -3.04 -13.44
C THR A 153 1.15 -2.85 -14.93
N GLU A 154 0.42 -1.81 -15.31
CA GLU A 154 0.04 -1.52 -16.71
C GLU A 154 1.14 -0.77 -17.48
N ILE A 155 2.01 -0.01 -16.77
CA ILE A 155 3.09 0.81 -17.35
C ILE A 155 4.45 0.10 -17.29
N ALA A 156 4.67 -0.80 -16.32
CA ALA A 156 5.95 -1.46 -16.17
C ALA A 156 6.20 -2.49 -17.28
N HIS A 157 7.40 -2.43 -17.83
CA HIS A 157 7.92 -3.42 -18.79
C HIS A 157 7.75 -4.85 -18.24
N PRO A 158 7.31 -5.83 -19.04
CA PRO A 158 7.02 -7.20 -18.59
C PRO A 158 8.12 -7.84 -17.72
N ALA A 159 9.37 -7.69 -18.15
CA ALA A 159 10.54 -8.21 -17.41
C ALA A 159 10.74 -7.60 -16.01
N HIS A 160 10.34 -6.35 -15.80
CA HIS A 160 10.50 -5.62 -14.54
C HIS A 160 9.22 -5.52 -13.73
N ARG A 161 8.06 -5.89 -14.31
CA ARG A 161 6.74 -5.76 -13.70
C ARG A 161 6.63 -6.42 -12.33
N ALA A 162 7.20 -7.62 -12.19
CA ALA A 162 7.22 -8.35 -10.92
C ALA A 162 8.03 -7.59 -9.84
N THR A 163 9.22 -7.11 -10.19
CA THR A 163 10.09 -6.32 -9.30
C THR A 163 9.45 -4.98 -8.94
N ALA A 164 8.86 -4.27 -9.91
CA ALA A 164 8.18 -3.00 -9.67
C ALA A 164 6.98 -3.16 -8.73
N THR A 165 6.21 -4.24 -8.88
CA THR A 165 5.08 -4.55 -7.99
C THR A 165 5.57 -4.93 -6.58
N ALA A 166 6.69 -5.64 -6.47
CA ALA A 166 7.31 -5.94 -5.18
C ALA A 166 7.82 -4.67 -4.48
N LEU A 167 8.49 -3.78 -5.20
CA LEU A 167 8.96 -2.47 -4.71
C LEU A 167 7.81 -1.57 -4.28
N PHE A 168 6.68 -1.60 -4.99
CA PHE A 168 5.46 -0.95 -4.55
C PHE A 168 5.06 -1.46 -3.16
N ASN A 169 4.85 -2.76 -2.98
CA ASN A 169 4.41 -3.29 -1.69
C ASN A 169 5.39 -3.01 -0.54
N THR A 170 6.71 -3.05 -0.78
CA THR A 170 7.71 -2.75 0.26
C THR A 170 7.80 -1.26 0.59
N SER A 171 7.36 -0.38 -0.30
CA SER A 171 7.32 1.07 -0.06
C SER A 171 6.37 1.45 1.07
N TYR A 172 5.37 0.61 1.40
CA TYR A 172 4.55 0.76 2.60
C TYR A 172 5.40 0.80 3.86
N SER A 173 6.26 -0.21 4.05
CA SER A 173 7.12 -0.30 5.23
C SER A 173 8.13 0.85 5.29
N LEU A 174 8.64 1.31 4.15
CA LEU A 174 9.50 2.49 4.09
C LEU A 174 8.78 3.75 4.60
N GLY A 175 7.52 3.97 4.19
CA GLY A 175 6.69 5.06 4.71
C GLY A 175 6.48 4.96 6.21
N ALA A 176 6.20 3.75 6.70
CA ALA A 176 6.01 3.49 8.13
C ALA A 176 7.26 3.76 8.97
N ILE A 177 8.46 3.43 8.44
CA ILE A 177 9.76 3.74 9.05
C ILE A 177 9.94 5.26 9.14
N VAL A 178 9.74 5.98 8.04
CA VAL A 178 9.92 7.44 8.02
C VAL A 178 8.97 8.12 9.01
N ALA A 179 7.71 7.69 9.12
CA ALA A 179 6.77 8.20 10.11
C ALA A 179 7.23 7.94 11.56
N ALA A 180 7.69 6.72 11.86
CA ALA A 180 8.15 6.35 13.20
C ALA A 180 9.38 7.18 13.61
N TRP A 181 10.37 7.32 12.72
CA TRP A 181 11.57 8.13 12.97
C TRP A 181 11.29 9.63 13.03
N THR A 182 10.36 10.15 12.22
CA THR A 182 9.94 11.55 12.31
C THR A 182 9.30 11.83 13.66
N THR A 183 8.47 10.92 14.15
CA THR A 183 7.86 11.03 15.49
C THR A 183 8.94 10.92 16.58
N PHE A 184 9.93 10.04 16.42
CA PHE A 184 11.09 9.96 17.30
C PHE A 184 11.97 11.23 17.29
N GLY A 185 12.06 11.94 16.17
CA GLY A 185 12.78 13.21 16.11
C GLY A 185 12.04 14.35 16.80
N THR A 186 10.71 14.32 16.77
CA THR A 186 9.84 15.44 17.18
C THR A 186 9.26 15.31 18.58
N PHE A 187 9.30 14.12 19.21
CA PHE A 187 8.72 13.92 20.55
C PHE A 187 9.35 14.82 21.63
N ARG A 188 10.62 15.23 21.47
CA ARG A 188 11.34 16.09 22.41
C ARG A 188 10.93 17.56 22.37
N ILE A 189 10.10 17.95 21.39
CA ILE A 189 9.64 19.32 21.25
C ILE A 189 8.55 19.56 22.29
N GLU A 190 8.80 20.46 23.24
CA GLU A 190 7.88 20.78 24.36
C GLU A 190 6.62 21.56 23.94
N SER A 191 6.42 21.80 22.63
CA SER A 191 5.28 22.52 22.07
C SER A 191 4.34 21.60 21.28
N THR A 192 3.15 22.10 20.93
CA THR A 192 2.21 21.49 19.97
C THR A 192 2.84 21.16 18.61
N ALA A 193 3.99 21.76 18.29
CA ALA A 193 4.80 21.42 17.14
C ALA A 193 5.24 19.95 17.11
N SER A 194 5.34 19.26 18.25
CA SER A 194 5.74 17.84 18.34
C SER A 194 4.85 16.90 17.53
N TRP A 195 3.54 17.15 17.47
CA TRP A 195 2.59 16.32 16.72
C TRP A 195 2.12 16.97 15.42
N ARG A 196 2.17 18.31 15.34
CA ARG A 196 1.81 19.05 14.12
C ARG A 196 2.84 18.89 13.02
N ILE A 197 4.15 18.81 13.34
CA ILE A 197 5.21 18.62 12.35
C ILE A 197 5.07 17.24 11.66
N PRO A 198 4.97 16.10 12.37
CA PRO A 198 4.72 14.81 11.73
C PRO A 198 3.42 14.81 10.91
N SER A 199 2.35 15.42 11.44
CA SER A 199 1.06 15.53 10.73
C SER A 199 1.14 16.39 9.47
N ALA A 200 2.00 17.40 9.42
CA ALA A 200 2.23 18.19 8.20
C ALA A 200 3.13 17.43 7.22
N LEU A 201 4.15 16.73 7.72
CA LEU A 201 5.08 15.97 6.90
C LEU A 201 4.41 14.80 6.16
N GLN A 202 3.32 14.25 6.70
CA GLN A 202 2.54 13.21 6.01
C GLN A 202 1.99 13.68 4.64
N GLY A 203 1.77 14.99 4.45
CA GLY A 203 1.32 15.55 3.17
C GLY A 203 2.43 15.69 2.14
N LEU A 204 3.70 15.71 2.55
CA LEU A 204 4.84 15.96 1.65
C LEU A 204 4.99 14.89 0.55
N PRO A 205 4.89 13.58 0.83
CA PRO A 205 4.90 12.55 -0.21
C PRO A 205 3.78 12.74 -1.24
N SER A 206 2.58 13.15 -0.80
CA SER A 206 1.45 13.43 -1.69
C SER A 206 1.66 14.67 -2.56
N VAL A 207 2.33 15.72 -2.05
CA VAL A 207 2.72 16.88 -2.85
C VAL A 207 3.73 16.49 -3.93
N ILE A 208 4.78 15.74 -3.55
CA ILE A 208 5.79 15.26 -4.50
C ILE A 208 5.13 14.37 -5.56
N GLN A 209 4.21 13.50 -5.14
CA GLN A 209 3.45 12.66 -6.03
C GLN A 209 2.63 13.48 -7.02
N LEU A 210 1.89 14.50 -6.57
CA LEU A 210 1.04 15.32 -7.43
C LEU A 210 1.87 16.08 -8.49
N LEU A 211 3.04 16.62 -8.10
CA LEU A 211 3.96 17.28 -9.03
C LEU A 211 4.60 16.29 -10.01
N GLY A 212 5.03 15.13 -9.52
CA GLY A 212 5.65 14.09 -10.33
C GLY A 212 4.69 13.44 -11.33
N LEU A 213 3.41 13.34 -10.95
CA LEU A 213 2.34 12.81 -11.78
C LEU A 213 2.14 13.60 -13.08
N LEU A 214 2.60 14.87 -13.15
CA LEU A 214 2.61 15.64 -14.38
C LEU A 214 3.46 15.00 -15.49
N PHE A 215 4.50 14.28 -15.10
CA PHE A 215 5.45 13.61 -15.99
C PHE A 215 5.16 12.12 -16.20
N VAL A 216 4.30 11.53 -15.36
CA VAL A 216 3.94 10.12 -15.45
C VAL A 216 2.95 9.93 -16.62
N PRO A 217 3.27 9.05 -17.58
CA PRO A 217 2.36 8.72 -18.67
C PRO A 217 1.10 8.02 -18.15
N GLU A 218 0.01 8.11 -18.90
CA GLU A 218 -1.23 7.38 -18.57
C GLU A 218 -1.10 5.91 -18.96
N SER A 219 -1.93 5.06 -18.37
CA SER A 219 -1.93 3.62 -18.67
C SER A 219 -2.26 3.32 -20.14
N PRO A 220 -1.45 2.52 -20.86
CA PRO A 220 -1.75 2.10 -22.23
C PRO A 220 -3.05 1.30 -22.32
N ARG A 221 -3.38 0.51 -21.28
CA ARG A 221 -4.65 -0.23 -21.22
C ARG A 221 -5.86 0.69 -21.11
N TRP A 222 -5.75 1.80 -20.37
CA TRP A 222 -6.83 2.80 -20.31
C TRP A 222 -6.95 3.59 -21.62
N LEU A 223 -5.83 3.93 -22.26
CA LEU A 223 -5.85 4.59 -23.57
C LEU A 223 -6.56 3.72 -24.61
N ALA A 224 -6.23 2.42 -24.67
CA ALA A 224 -6.89 1.47 -25.55
C ALA A 224 -8.39 1.28 -25.21
N SER A 225 -8.78 1.33 -23.93
CA SER A 225 -10.19 1.19 -23.54
C SER A 225 -11.05 2.40 -23.95
N LYS A 226 -10.44 3.58 -24.11
CA LYS A 226 -11.03 4.82 -24.64
C LYS A 226 -10.89 4.97 -26.16
N ASP A 227 -10.58 3.88 -26.87
CA ASP A 227 -10.35 3.85 -28.32
C ASP A 227 -9.19 4.75 -28.81
N ARG A 228 -8.28 5.16 -27.91
CA ARG A 228 -7.05 5.92 -28.22
C ARG A 228 -5.89 4.97 -28.51
N ASN A 229 -6.09 4.13 -29.51
CA ASN A 229 -5.21 3.01 -29.85
C ASN A 229 -3.82 3.44 -30.32
N GLU A 230 -3.73 4.50 -31.13
CA GLU A 230 -2.46 5.03 -31.63
C GLU A 230 -1.56 5.52 -30.47
N GLU A 231 -2.16 6.18 -29.47
CA GLU A 231 -1.41 6.63 -28.29
C GLU A 231 -0.95 5.47 -27.41
N ALA A 232 -1.77 4.42 -27.28
CA ALA A 232 -1.40 3.22 -26.55
C ALA A 232 -0.21 2.51 -27.22
N LEU A 233 -0.23 2.39 -28.55
CA LEU A 233 0.86 1.80 -29.33
C LEU A 233 2.13 2.65 -29.27
N ALA A 234 2.01 3.97 -29.44
CA ALA A 234 3.13 4.91 -29.33
C ALA A 234 3.77 4.89 -27.93
N PHE A 235 2.96 4.73 -26.88
CA PHE A 235 3.46 4.54 -25.51
C PHE A 235 4.31 3.25 -25.40
N LEU A 236 3.76 2.11 -25.83
CA LEU A 236 4.45 0.82 -25.77
C LEU A 236 5.75 0.86 -26.59
N ALA A 237 5.69 1.38 -27.81
CA ALA A 237 6.85 1.56 -28.67
C ALA A 237 7.95 2.38 -27.98
N LYS A 238 7.59 3.56 -27.44
CA LYS A 238 8.54 4.47 -26.80
C LYS A 238 9.21 3.84 -25.57
N TYR A 239 8.44 3.24 -24.66
CA TYR A 239 8.94 2.83 -23.35
C TYR A 239 9.41 1.37 -23.30
N HIS A 240 8.88 0.50 -24.16
CA HIS A 240 9.24 -0.93 -24.18
C HIS A 240 10.17 -1.31 -25.34
N ALA A 241 10.21 -0.54 -26.43
CA ALA A 241 11.06 -0.81 -27.60
C ALA A 241 11.88 0.40 -28.09
N GLU A 242 12.16 1.38 -27.22
CA GLU A 242 12.95 2.59 -27.52
C GLU A 242 12.49 3.38 -28.78
N GLY A 243 11.20 3.29 -29.10
CA GLY A 243 10.56 3.97 -30.23
C GLY A 243 10.26 3.07 -31.43
N ASN A 244 10.56 1.77 -31.38
CA ASN A 244 10.22 0.86 -32.48
C ASN A 244 8.79 0.30 -32.33
N GLU A 245 7.88 0.80 -33.16
CA GLU A 245 6.49 0.33 -33.21
C GLU A 245 6.33 -1.09 -33.77
N HIS A 246 7.30 -1.56 -34.56
CA HIS A 246 7.25 -2.87 -35.24
C HIS A 246 7.99 -3.96 -34.48
N ASP A 247 8.43 -3.69 -33.24
CA ASP A 247 9.00 -4.71 -32.36
C ASP A 247 7.94 -5.77 -32.05
N GLU A 248 8.31 -7.05 -32.14
CA GLU A 248 7.43 -8.18 -31.88
C GLU A 248 6.83 -8.14 -30.46
N LEU A 249 7.58 -7.63 -29.48
CA LEU A 249 7.08 -7.47 -28.11
C LEU A 249 5.93 -6.44 -28.04
N VAL A 250 6.09 -5.30 -28.72
CA VAL A 250 5.11 -4.20 -28.69
C VAL A 250 3.81 -4.62 -29.34
N GLN A 251 3.89 -5.27 -30.52
CA GLN A 251 2.73 -5.78 -31.23
C GLN A 251 2.02 -6.88 -30.42
N PHE A 252 2.78 -7.78 -29.79
CA PHE A 252 2.23 -8.81 -28.91
C PHE A 252 1.50 -8.21 -27.70
N GLU A 253 2.11 -7.27 -26.98
CA GLU A 253 1.47 -6.62 -25.82
C GLU A 253 0.22 -5.81 -26.23
N TYR A 254 0.29 -5.12 -27.36
CA TYR A 254 -0.85 -4.35 -27.87
C TYR A 254 -2.04 -5.27 -28.22
N GLU A 255 -1.79 -6.39 -28.90
CA GLU A 255 -2.85 -7.35 -29.24
C GLU A 255 -3.38 -8.10 -28.01
N GLU A 256 -2.53 -8.38 -27.01
CA GLU A 256 -2.97 -8.92 -25.71
C GLU A 256 -3.93 -7.95 -25.00
N ILE A 257 -3.58 -6.65 -24.93
CA ILE A 257 -4.44 -5.61 -24.36
C ILE A 257 -5.76 -5.52 -25.13
N ARG A 258 -5.70 -5.51 -26.46
CA ARG A 258 -6.88 -5.37 -27.32
C ARG A 258 -7.82 -6.56 -27.20
N SER A 259 -7.28 -7.78 -27.22
CA SER A 259 -8.07 -9.02 -27.06
C SER A 259 -8.70 -9.10 -25.66
N ALA A 260 -7.98 -8.71 -24.61
CA ALA A 260 -8.53 -8.63 -23.25
C ALA A 260 -9.68 -7.62 -23.15
N LEU A 261 -9.52 -6.42 -23.73
CA LEU A 261 -10.58 -5.40 -23.75
C LEU A 261 -11.78 -5.82 -24.60
N ALA A 262 -11.56 -6.48 -25.73
CA ALA A 262 -12.64 -7.02 -26.56
C ALA A 262 -13.45 -8.07 -25.79
N TYR A 263 -12.77 -8.97 -25.08
CA TYR A 263 -13.42 -9.94 -24.20
C TYR A 263 -14.21 -9.25 -23.07
N GLU A 264 -13.64 -8.25 -22.41
CA GLU A 264 -14.34 -7.46 -21.38
C GLU A 264 -15.61 -6.79 -21.95
N ARG A 265 -15.54 -6.18 -23.14
CA ARG A 265 -16.69 -5.56 -23.82
C ARG A 265 -17.79 -6.57 -24.17
N THR A 266 -17.46 -7.84 -24.43
CA THR A 266 -18.49 -8.87 -24.69
C THR A 266 -19.23 -9.30 -23.42
N ILE A 267 -18.62 -9.12 -22.26
CA ILE A 267 -19.18 -9.47 -20.95
C ILE A 267 -19.92 -8.28 -20.34
N ASP A 268 -19.46 -7.05 -20.61
CA ASP A 268 -20.02 -5.84 -20.02
C ASP A 268 -21.46 -5.58 -20.48
N ARG A 269 -22.42 -5.83 -19.57
CA ARG A 269 -23.87 -5.65 -19.84
C ARG A 269 -24.38 -4.26 -19.51
N GLY A 270 -23.50 -3.28 -19.31
CA GLY A 270 -23.85 -1.85 -19.24
C GLY A 270 -24.51 -1.39 -17.94
N SER A 271 -24.78 -2.27 -16.97
CA SER A 271 -25.26 -1.89 -15.63
C SER A 271 -24.25 -2.29 -14.57
N TRP A 272 -23.73 -1.30 -13.81
CA TRP A 272 -22.78 -1.51 -12.70
C TRP A 272 -23.26 -2.61 -11.73
N LEU A 273 -24.56 -2.64 -11.43
CA LEU A 273 -25.16 -3.66 -10.56
C LEU A 273 -25.13 -5.06 -11.17
N GLN A 274 -25.31 -5.19 -12.49
CA GLN A 274 -25.23 -6.48 -13.18
C GLN A 274 -23.80 -7.02 -13.18
N ASN A 275 -22.79 -6.16 -13.38
CA ASN A 275 -21.38 -6.55 -13.31
C ASN A 275 -20.98 -7.06 -11.91
N TYR A 276 -21.52 -6.46 -10.84
CA TYR A 276 -21.34 -6.99 -9.48
C TYR A 276 -22.05 -8.34 -9.25
N LEU A 277 -23.23 -8.54 -9.85
CA LEU A 277 -23.98 -9.80 -9.74
C LEU A 277 -23.28 -10.95 -10.49
N GLU A 278 -22.46 -10.66 -11.51
CA GLU A 278 -21.67 -11.68 -12.22
C GLU A 278 -20.57 -12.33 -11.37
N LEU A 279 -20.05 -11.61 -10.37
CA LEU A 279 -19.11 -12.15 -9.38
C LEU A 279 -19.71 -13.32 -8.58
N VAL A 280 -21.04 -13.34 -8.43
CA VAL A 280 -21.75 -14.39 -7.68
C VAL A 280 -22.44 -15.39 -8.61
N ARG A 281 -22.52 -15.12 -9.92
CA ARG A 281 -23.36 -15.89 -10.84
C ARG A 281 -22.86 -17.31 -11.06
N THR A 282 -21.59 -17.48 -11.44
CA THR A 282 -21.02 -18.79 -11.77
C THR A 282 -20.44 -19.50 -10.55
N PRO A 283 -20.46 -20.84 -10.47
CA PRO A 283 -19.85 -21.57 -9.35
C PRO A 283 -18.33 -21.31 -9.24
N GLY A 284 -17.66 -21.09 -10.38
CA GLY A 284 -16.26 -20.69 -10.42
C GLY A 284 -16.02 -19.30 -9.82
N ASN A 285 -16.83 -18.31 -10.18
CA ASN A 285 -16.71 -16.95 -9.63
C ASN A 285 -17.06 -16.91 -8.15
N ARG A 286 -18.05 -17.66 -7.68
CA ARG A 286 -18.36 -17.79 -6.23
C ARG A 286 -17.16 -18.28 -5.44
N LYS A 287 -16.45 -19.30 -5.94
CA LYS A 287 -15.22 -19.80 -5.29
C LYS A 287 -14.11 -18.75 -5.28
N ARG A 288 -13.92 -18.02 -6.38
CA ARG A 288 -12.94 -16.92 -6.46
C ARG A 288 -13.29 -15.79 -5.51
N MET A 289 -14.55 -15.36 -5.48
CA MET A 289 -15.04 -14.32 -4.58
C MET A 289 -14.90 -14.73 -3.11
N PHE A 290 -15.22 -15.98 -2.78
CA PHE A 290 -15.02 -16.52 -1.43
C PHE A 290 -13.55 -16.45 -1.01
N ILE A 291 -12.62 -16.84 -1.89
CA ILE A 291 -11.18 -16.75 -1.61
C ILE A 291 -10.76 -15.28 -1.45
N LEU A 292 -11.17 -14.37 -2.35
CA LEU A 292 -10.81 -12.95 -2.27
C LEU A 292 -11.32 -12.29 -0.98
N LEU A 293 -12.58 -12.53 -0.60
CA LEU A 293 -13.17 -12.04 0.64
C LEU A 293 -12.43 -12.59 1.85
N TRP A 294 -12.25 -13.90 1.95
CA TRP A 294 -11.61 -14.50 3.12
C TRP A 294 -10.13 -14.18 3.22
N THR A 295 -9.39 -14.14 2.11
CA THR A 295 -7.98 -13.72 2.14
C THR A 295 -7.85 -12.28 2.62
N SER A 296 -8.74 -11.37 2.21
CA SER A 296 -8.74 -9.98 2.68
C SER A 296 -9.15 -9.87 4.15
N CYS A 297 -10.19 -10.59 4.58
CA CYS A 297 -10.61 -10.64 5.98
C CYS A 297 -9.51 -11.20 6.88
N ILE A 298 -8.91 -12.33 6.51
CA ILE A 298 -7.83 -12.97 7.26
C ILE A 298 -6.61 -12.05 7.35
N ALA A 299 -6.26 -11.35 6.26
CA ALA A 299 -5.15 -10.40 6.26
C ALA A 299 -5.39 -9.26 7.28
N GLN A 300 -6.61 -8.74 7.39
CA GLN A 300 -6.95 -7.71 8.38
C GLN A 300 -7.11 -8.28 9.81
N MET A 301 -7.64 -9.48 9.96
CA MET A 301 -7.82 -10.18 11.24
C MET A 301 -6.49 -10.69 11.83
N SER A 302 -5.42 -10.72 11.05
CA SER A 302 -4.07 -11.11 11.51
C SER A 302 -3.50 -10.21 12.62
N GLY A 303 -4.12 -9.06 12.88
CA GLY A 303 -3.73 -8.16 13.96
C GLY A 303 -2.73 -7.09 13.55
N ASN A 304 -2.37 -6.97 12.27
CA ASN A 304 -1.43 -5.95 11.79
C ASN A 304 -1.88 -4.52 12.17
N ALA A 305 -3.16 -4.21 11.98
CA ALA A 305 -3.73 -2.91 12.37
C ALA A 305 -3.74 -2.72 13.90
N PHE A 306 -3.95 -3.80 14.67
CA PHE A 306 -3.92 -3.73 16.13
C PHE A 306 -2.54 -3.34 16.64
N VAL A 307 -1.50 -4.05 16.20
CA VAL A 307 -0.11 -3.74 16.55
C VAL A 307 0.27 -2.35 16.02
N SER A 308 -0.10 -2.02 14.78
CA SER A 308 0.30 -0.75 14.17
C SER A 308 -0.38 0.49 14.76
N TYR A 309 -1.57 0.36 15.38
CA TYR A 309 -2.31 1.51 15.94
C TYR A 309 -2.33 1.56 17.47
N TYR A 310 -2.11 0.45 18.17
CA TYR A 310 -2.29 0.35 19.62
C TYR A 310 -1.04 -0.11 20.37
N LEU A 311 0.13 -0.16 19.72
CA LEU A 311 1.37 -0.56 20.37
C LEU A 311 1.71 0.32 21.58
N ALA A 312 1.59 1.65 21.47
CA ALA A 312 1.90 2.56 22.58
C ALA A 312 1.01 2.32 23.83
N PRO A 313 -0.33 2.20 23.70
CA PRO A 313 -1.20 1.74 24.78
C PRO A 313 -0.82 0.37 25.35
N VAL A 314 -0.47 -0.60 24.52
CA VAL A 314 -0.08 -1.95 24.96
C VAL A 314 1.22 -1.90 25.78
N LEU A 315 2.24 -1.19 25.29
CA LEU A 315 3.49 -1.00 26.03
C LEU A 315 3.26 -0.28 27.37
N SER A 316 2.36 0.71 27.39
CA SER A 316 1.97 1.40 28.63
C SER A 316 1.32 0.44 29.63
N SER A 317 0.48 -0.50 29.15
CA SER A 317 -0.18 -1.48 30.02
C SER A 317 0.77 -2.47 30.68
N VAL A 318 1.93 -2.72 30.04
CA VAL A 318 3.01 -3.59 30.51
C VAL A 318 3.96 -2.87 31.49
N GLY A 319 3.78 -1.56 31.69
CA GLY A 319 4.61 -0.74 32.57
C GLY A 319 5.75 0.00 31.87
N LEU A 320 5.84 -0.06 30.54
CA LEU A 320 6.76 0.76 29.74
C LEU A 320 6.07 2.08 29.41
N THR A 321 6.14 3.06 30.32
CA THR A 321 5.44 4.36 30.19
C THR A 321 6.28 5.46 29.56
N SER A 322 7.59 5.27 29.38
CA SER A 322 8.48 6.29 28.83
C SER A 322 8.24 6.48 27.33
N SER A 323 7.93 7.71 26.92
CA SER A 323 7.77 8.08 25.49
C SER A 323 9.00 7.75 24.65
N LEU A 324 10.22 7.82 25.24
CA LEU A 324 11.46 7.46 24.56
C LEU A 324 11.49 5.97 24.23
N GLU A 325 11.18 5.11 25.20
CA GLU A 325 11.18 3.65 25.04
C GLU A 325 10.11 3.22 24.05
N GLN A 326 8.88 3.74 24.18
CA GLN A 326 7.77 3.39 23.28
C GLN A 326 8.05 3.77 21.83
N THR A 327 8.56 4.98 21.61
CA THR A 327 8.81 5.48 20.25
C THR A 327 10.03 4.78 19.62
N LEU A 328 11.04 4.42 20.42
CA LEU A 328 12.19 3.65 19.96
C LEU A 328 11.81 2.21 19.60
N ILE A 329 10.97 1.55 20.42
CA ILE A 329 10.43 0.21 20.13
C ILE A 329 9.65 0.24 18.82
N ASN A 330 8.77 1.24 18.65
CA ASN A 330 8.02 1.38 17.40
C ASN A 330 8.92 1.58 16.18
N ALA A 331 9.92 2.46 16.26
CA ALA A 331 10.85 2.70 15.16
C ALA A 331 11.66 1.44 14.79
N THR A 332 12.13 0.71 15.80
CA THR A 332 12.88 -0.54 15.61
C THR A 332 12.01 -1.64 15.03
N GLN A 333 10.76 -1.76 15.49
CA GLN A 333 9.78 -2.71 14.95
C GLN A 333 9.55 -2.49 13.46
N GLN A 334 9.38 -1.24 13.01
CA GLN A 334 9.14 -0.97 11.57
C GLN A 334 10.33 -1.35 10.70
N VAL A 335 11.57 -1.16 11.19
CA VAL A 335 12.78 -1.61 10.49
C VAL A 335 12.82 -3.13 10.40
N LEU A 336 12.52 -3.84 11.49
CA LEU A 336 12.47 -5.31 11.50
C LEU A 336 11.37 -5.85 10.56
N SER A 337 10.20 -5.22 10.56
CA SER A 337 9.10 -5.56 9.66
C SER A 337 9.49 -5.40 8.19
N TRP A 338 10.23 -4.35 7.84
CA TRP A 338 10.72 -4.17 6.47
C TRP A 338 11.76 -5.23 6.06
N ILE A 339 12.73 -5.54 6.93
CA ILE A 339 13.73 -6.59 6.67
C ILE A 339 13.05 -7.95 6.48
N SER A 340 12.08 -8.26 7.34
CA SER A 340 11.29 -9.49 7.24
C SER A 340 10.47 -9.53 5.95
N ALA A 341 9.84 -8.42 5.56
CA ALA A 341 9.10 -8.32 4.30
C ALA A 341 10.00 -8.58 3.08
N MET A 342 11.22 -8.01 3.05
CA MET A 342 12.19 -8.29 1.98
C MET A 342 12.62 -9.76 1.93
N TYR A 343 12.88 -10.36 3.09
CA TYR A 343 13.22 -11.78 3.16
C TYR A 343 12.07 -12.63 2.62
N PHE A 344 10.86 -12.49 3.18
CA PHE A 344 9.68 -13.27 2.80
C PHE A 344 9.20 -13.03 1.36
N ALA A 345 9.52 -11.89 0.74
CA ALA A 345 9.24 -11.63 -0.66
C ALA A 345 10.00 -12.57 -1.62
N THR A 346 11.14 -13.15 -1.19
CA THR A 346 11.97 -14.04 -2.04
C THR A 346 11.56 -15.52 -1.97
N LEU A 347 10.75 -15.91 -0.98
CA LEU A 347 10.34 -17.30 -0.76
C LEU A 347 9.15 -17.82 -1.60
N PRO A 348 8.24 -17.01 -2.18
CA PRO A 348 7.07 -17.53 -2.89
C PRO A 348 7.41 -18.44 -4.05
N GLU A 349 8.52 -18.18 -4.74
CA GLU A 349 8.99 -19.00 -5.87
C GLU A 349 9.56 -20.35 -5.41
N LYS A 350 10.09 -20.42 -4.18
CA LYS A 350 10.76 -21.62 -3.64
C LYS A 350 9.81 -22.53 -2.87
N LEU A 351 8.96 -21.95 -2.02
CA LEU A 351 8.09 -22.69 -1.08
C LEU A 351 6.63 -22.78 -1.55
N GLY A 352 6.22 -21.92 -2.48
CA GLY A 352 4.83 -21.78 -2.92
C GLY A 352 4.02 -20.79 -2.07
N ARG A 353 3.03 -20.14 -2.70
CA ARG A 353 2.23 -19.07 -2.06
C ARG A 353 1.29 -19.58 -0.96
N LYS A 354 0.67 -20.75 -1.16
CA LYS A 354 -0.33 -21.33 -0.22
C LYS A 354 0.31 -21.74 1.11
N THR A 355 1.45 -22.40 1.05
CA THR A 355 2.21 -22.89 2.21
C THR A 355 2.71 -21.72 3.06
N LEU A 356 3.25 -20.67 2.43
CA LEU A 356 3.66 -19.43 3.13
C LEU A 356 2.48 -18.74 3.83
N PHE A 357 1.33 -18.64 3.15
CA PHE A 357 0.15 -18.02 3.76
C PHE A 357 -0.32 -18.82 4.99
N LEU A 358 -0.46 -20.14 4.88
CA LEU A 358 -0.91 -20.99 5.99
C LEU A 358 0.11 -21.07 7.14
N SER A 359 1.41 -21.12 6.85
CA SER A 359 2.44 -21.13 7.88
C SER A 359 2.49 -19.80 8.65
N SER A 360 2.29 -18.68 7.96
CA SER A 360 2.19 -17.37 8.62
C SER A 360 1.00 -17.28 9.57
N LEU A 361 -0.14 -17.85 9.21
CA LEU A 361 -1.32 -17.89 10.08
C LEU A 361 -1.11 -18.75 11.32
N ALA A 362 -0.46 -19.91 11.16
CA ALA A 362 -0.11 -20.76 12.29
C ALA A 362 0.86 -20.04 13.25
N ALA A 363 1.87 -19.35 12.72
CA ALA A 363 2.82 -18.58 13.53
C ALA A 363 2.12 -17.43 14.28
N ILE A 364 1.27 -16.66 13.59
CA ILE A 364 0.49 -15.57 14.19
C ILE A 364 -0.45 -16.11 15.28
N PHE A 365 -1.09 -17.25 15.05
CA PHE A 365 -1.94 -17.89 16.06
C PHE A 365 -1.16 -18.24 17.33
N ILE A 366 0.02 -18.87 17.19
CA ILE A 366 0.89 -19.20 18.33
C ILE A 366 1.31 -17.92 19.07
N CYS A 367 1.75 -16.89 18.35
CA CYS A 367 2.15 -15.62 18.94
C CYS A 367 1.00 -14.93 19.70
N LEU A 368 -0.20 -14.87 19.11
CA LEU A 368 -1.36 -14.25 19.76
C LEU A 368 -1.82 -15.01 21.00
N VAL A 369 -1.76 -16.35 20.98
CA VAL A 369 -2.04 -17.18 22.17
C VAL A 369 -1.02 -16.88 23.27
N SER A 370 0.27 -16.78 22.93
CA SER A 370 1.32 -16.43 23.88
C SER A 370 1.13 -15.04 24.49
N ILE A 371 0.86 -14.01 23.67
CA ILE A 371 0.59 -12.64 24.13
C ILE A 371 -0.63 -12.62 25.06
N THR A 372 -1.70 -13.33 24.69
CA THR A 372 -2.93 -13.40 25.49
C THR A 372 -2.69 -14.09 26.84
N ALA A 373 -1.94 -15.19 26.83
CA ALA A 373 -1.57 -15.91 28.05
C ALA A 373 -0.65 -15.07 28.96
N GLY A 374 0.36 -14.40 28.38
CA GLY A 374 1.27 -13.50 29.09
C GLY A 374 0.52 -12.33 29.73
N SER A 375 -0.33 -11.66 28.95
CA SER A 375 -1.18 -10.56 29.41
C SER A 375 -2.13 -10.99 30.55
N ALA A 376 -2.70 -12.20 30.47
CA ALA A 376 -3.57 -12.73 31.53
C ALA A 376 -2.82 -13.03 32.83
N VAL A 377 -1.56 -13.45 32.75
CA VAL A 377 -0.69 -13.66 33.91
C VAL A 377 -0.25 -12.32 34.50
N PHE A 378 0.12 -11.35 33.65
CA PHE A 378 0.49 -10.00 34.10
C PHE A 378 -0.68 -9.27 34.77
N ALA A 379 -1.91 -9.49 34.32
CA ALA A 379 -3.12 -8.96 34.96
C ALA A 379 -3.34 -9.53 36.38
N LYS A 380 -2.81 -10.73 36.67
CA LYS A 380 -2.88 -11.35 38.01
C LYS A 380 -1.67 -11.00 38.88
N ASP A 381 -0.50 -10.80 38.29
CA ASP A 381 0.74 -10.44 38.97
C ASP A 381 1.48 -9.33 38.20
N SER A 382 1.21 -8.08 38.59
CA SER A 382 1.77 -6.87 37.97
C SER A 382 3.26 -6.67 38.24
N SER A 383 3.88 -7.51 39.08
CA SER A 383 5.33 -7.48 39.36
C SER A 383 6.14 -8.31 38.36
N ASN A 384 5.49 -9.21 37.62
CA ASN A 384 6.15 -10.16 36.74
C ASN A 384 6.47 -9.54 35.37
N LYS A 385 7.60 -8.84 35.28
CA LYS A 385 8.09 -8.20 34.05
C LYS A 385 8.28 -9.17 32.87
N ALA A 386 8.46 -10.47 33.13
CA ALA A 386 8.57 -11.49 32.08
C ALA A 386 7.21 -11.82 31.43
N ALA A 387 6.11 -11.70 32.16
CA ALA A 387 4.76 -11.89 31.63
C ALA A 387 4.27 -10.67 30.82
N GLY A 388 4.76 -9.48 31.14
CA GLY A 388 4.47 -8.26 30.38
C GLY A 388 5.31 -8.11 29.09
N GLY A 389 6.50 -8.69 29.02
CA GLY A 389 7.37 -8.62 27.84
C GLY A 389 7.05 -9.62 26.71
N LEU A 390 6.05 -10.48 26.89
CA LEU A 390 5.56 -11.47 25.92
C LEU A 390 4.40 -10.92 25.11
#